data_AF-A0A0T5Z2S1-F1
#
_entry.id   AF-A0A0T5Z2S1-F1
#
_cell.length_a   1.000
_cell.length_b   1.000
_cell.length_c   1.000
_cell.angle_alpha   90.00
_cell.angle_beta   90.00
_cell.angle_gamma   90.00
#
_symmetry.space_group_name_H-M   'P 1'
#
loop_
_entity.id
_entity.type
_entity.pdbx_description
1 polymer ?
#
loop_
_entity_poly.entity_id
_entity_poly.type
_entity_poly.pdbx_seq_one_letter_code
_entity_poly.pdbx_strand_id
1 'polypeptide(L)'
;QSTMETTAVKSGGELRLAETTPVQPARELAADTLFGTKVEGDIYLTYLGLSHNPFPVVPDARHFYREPRAESSVTELLHAILGRKGFMLLTGEVGLGKSTITRRLLLALQEREIASSLILNSFTQGVELLRAINKDFGIDIGNADFQSQLDALNSFLLEQFWQGNNCVLV
;
A
#
# COMPACT_ATOMS: atom_id res chain seq x y z
N GLN A 1 32.02 30.45 13.48
CA GLN A 1 32.84 30.47 12.25
C GLN A 1 31.87 30.84 11.13
N SER A 2 31.67 32.15 10.89
CA SER A 2 32.27 32.92 9.78
C SER A 2 31.96 32.25 8.43
N THR A 3 31.21 32.85 7.51
CA THR A 3 31.57 34.13 6.89
C THR A 3 30.34 34.93 6.44
N MET A 4 30.34 36.22 6.77
CA MET A 4 29.53 37.27 6.15
C MET A 4 30.10 37.58 4.76
N GLU A 5 29.25 37.71 3.74
CA GLU A 5 29.52 38.65 2.65
C GLU A 5 28.29 39.52 2.42
N THR A 6 28.48 40.79 2.79
CA THR A 6 27.67 41.94 2.40
C THR A 6 28.27 42.46 1.10
N THR A 7 27.47 42.53 0.04
CA THR A 7 27.80 43.34 -1.13
C THR A 7 26.64 44.27 -1.42
N ALA A 8 26.77 45.51 -0.95
CA ALA A 8 25.93 46.62 -1.35
C ALA A 8 26.52 47.25 -2.62
N VAL A 9 25.75 47.27 -3.70
CA VAL A 9 25.99 48.17 -4.84
C VAL A 9 24.77 49.06 -4.97
N LYS A 10 25.00 50.37 -4.85
CA LYS A 10 23.99 51.44 -4.97
C LYS A 10 24.28 52.21 -6.26
N SER A 11 23.35 52.19 -7.21
CA SER A 11 23.28 53.17 -8.30
C SER A 11 21.90 53.13 -8.95
N GLY A 12 21.11 54.20 -8.77
CA GLY A 12 19.91 54.50 -9.54
C GLY A 12 18.65 53.74 -9.11
N GLY A 13 17.66 54.46 -8.59
CA GLY A 13 16.49 53.88 -7.91
C GLY A 13 15.62 52.98 -8.78
N GLU A 14 15.34 51.78 -8.28
CA GLU A 14 14.01 51.22 -8.01
C GLU A 14 14.21 49.79 -7.45
N LEU A 15 13.48 49.45 -6.39
CA LEU A 15 13.52 48.15 -5.74
C LEU A 15 12.65 47.16 -6.55
N ARG A 16 13.24 46.09 -7.09
CA ARG A 16 12.50 44.89 -7.51
C ARG A 16 13.10 43.65 -6.86
N LEU A 17 12.24 42.90 -6.18
CA LEU A 17 12.54 41.62 -5.57
C LEU A 17 12.87 40.60 -6.68
N ALA A 18 14.07 40.04 -6.66
CA ALA A 18 14.44 38.92 -7.52
C ALA A 18 13.99 37.62 -6.88
N GLU A 19 13.12 36.88 -7.57
CA GLU A 19 12.68 35.55 -7.16
C GLU A 19 13.84 34.56 -7.23
N THR A 20 14.10 33.89 -6.10
CA THR A 20 15.05 32.80 -5.97
C THR A 20 14.42 31.53 -6.51
N THR A 21 14.94 31.00 -7.62
CA THR A 21 14.59 29.66 -8.10
C THR A 21 15.18 28.60 -7.17
N PRO A 22 14.39 27.66 -6.62
CA PRO A 22 14.93 26.41 -6.10
C PRO A 22 15.01 25.39 -7.24
N VAL A 23 16.20 24.84 -7.43
CA VAL A 23 16.47 23.63 -8.21
C VAL A 23 15.90 22.43 -7.45
N GLN A 24 15.05 21.62 -8.08
CA GLN A 24 14.71 20.27 -7.61
C GLN A 24 14.75 19.23 -8.73
N PRO A 25 15.08 17.97 -8.38
CA PRO A 25 15.79 17.05 -9.27
C PRO A 25 14.87 16.28 -10.23
N ALA A 26 15.52 15.76 -11.26
CA ALA A 26 14.94 14.99 -12.34
C ALA A 26 14.38 13.63 -11.90
N ARG A 27 13.35 13.21 -12.66
CA ARG A 27 12.83 11.85 -12.88
C ARG A 27 11.99 11.23 -11.77
N GLU A 28 10.68 11.23 -12.01
CA GLU A 28 9.96 9.96 -12.17
C GLU A 28 8.81 10.16 -13.18
N LEU A 29 9.19 9.98 -14.44
CA LEU A 29 8.34 10.07 -15.61
C LEU A 29 7.95 8.63 -15.99
N ALA A 30 6.89 8.06 -15.40
CA ALA A 30 6.26 6.82 -15.88
C ALA A 30 4.99 6.44 -15.07
N ALA A 31 3.91 7.22 -15.19
CA ALA A 31 2.57 6.73 -14.84
C ALA A 31 1.45 7.39 -15.66
N ASP A 32 1.75 8.47 -16.38
CA ASP A 32 0.77 9.30 -17.10
C ASP A 32 0.24 8.72 -18.42
N THR A 33 0.42 7.43 -18.71
CA THR A 33 0.16 6.91 -20.08
C THR A 33 -0.66 5.64 -20.17
N LEU A 34 -1.52 5.33 -19.20
CA LEU A 34 -2.41 4.16 -19.33
C LEU A 34 -3.91 4.43 -19.33
N PHE A 35 -4.40 5.61 -18.94
CA PHE A 35 -5.81 5.95 -19.14
C PHE A 35 -5.96 7.42 -19.53
N GLY A 36 -6.19 7.65 -20.82
CA GLY A 36 -6.35 8.96 -21.40
C GLY A 36 -7.55 9.70 -20.84
N THR A 37 -7.30 10.59 -19.88
CA THR A 37 -7.98 11.88 -19.75
C THR A 37 -6.94 12.86 -19.21
N LYS A 38 -6.34 13.65 -20.10
CA LYS A 38 -5.64 14.87 -19.72
C LYS A 38 -6.73 15.86 -19.31
N VAL A 39 -7.14 15.83 -18.05
CA VAL A 39 -8.07 16.84 -17.52
C VAL A 39 -7.23 18.09 -17.30
N GLU A 40 -7.52 19.13 -18.10
CA GLU A 40 -6.98 20.46 -17.88
C GLU A 40 -7.17 20.87 -16.43
N GLY A 41 -6.10 21.43 -15.85
CA GLY A 41 -5.89 21.69 -14.42
C GLY A 41 -7.13 21.83 -13.56
N ASP A 42 -7.14 21.07 -12.47
CA ASP A 42 -8.18 21.03 -11.45
C ASP A 42 -8.44 22.40 -10.81
N ILE A 43 -9.24 23.22 -11.49
CA ILE A 43 -9.89 24.41 -10.92
C ILE A 43 -10.67 24.00 -9.67
N TYR A 44 -11.26 22.80 -9.67
CA TYR A 44 -11.99 22.27 -8.52
C TYR A 44 -11.10 21.90 -7.35
N LEU A 45 -9.97 21.21 -7.55
CA LEU A 45 -9.07 20.90 -6.43
C LEU A 45 -8.43 22.17 -5.87
N THR A 46 -8.07 23.12 -6.73
CA THR A 46 -7.53 24.41 -6.30
C THR A 46 -8.57 25.24 -5.54
N TYR A 47 -9.83 25.27 -6.01
CA TYR A 47 -10.94 25.93 -5.33
C TYR A 47 -11.28 25.30 -3.97
N LEU A 48 -11.13 23.97 -3.86
CA LEU A 48 -11.37 23.20 -2.64
C LEU A 48 -10.13 23.12 -1.72
N GLY A 49 -8.99 23.68 -2.12
CA GLY A 49 -7.74 23.62 -1.34
C GLY A 49 -7.15 22.21 -1.22
N LEU A 50 -7.49 21.30 -2.13
CA LEU A 50 -7.04 19.92 -2.14
C LEU A 50 -5.82 19.78 -3.06
N SER A 51 -4.80 19.05 -2.60
CA SER A 51 -3.60 18.78 -3.40
C SER A 51 -3.77 17.61 -4.38
N HIS A 52 -4.82 16.81 -4.21
CA HIS A 52 -5.11 15.61 -5.00
C HIS A 52 -6.60 15.28 -4.93
N ASN A 53 -7.08 14.44 -5.85
CA ASN A 53 -8.46 13.97 -5.86
C ASN A 53 -8.77 13.18 -4.56
N PRO A 54 -9.75 13.61 -3.73
CA PRO A 54 -10.11 12.94 -2.48
C PRO A 54 -10.90 11.63 -2.69
N PHE A 55 -11.40 11.38 -3.90
CA PHE A 55 -12.11 10.16 -4.27
C PHE A 55 -11.47 9.54 -5.52
N PRO A 56 -10.19 9.11 -5.44
CA PRO A 56 -9.56 8.45 -6.56
C PRO A 56 -10.23 7.09 -6.79
N VAL A 57 -10.41 6.72 -8.05
CA VAL A 57 -11.01 5.42 -8.44
C VAL A 57 -10.22 4.25 -7.86
N VAL A 58 -8.91 4.43 -7.70
CA VAL A 58 -8.04 3.54 -6.92
C VAL A 58 -7.70 4.27 -5.61
N PRO A 59 -8.10 3.77 -4.43
CA PRO A 59 -7.81 4.42 -3.16
C PRO A 59 -6.29 4.55 -2.93
N ASP A 60 -5.80 5.77 -2.69
CA ASP A 60 -4.38 6.02 -2.36
C ASP A 60 -4.11 5.56 -0.92
N ALA A 61 -3.27 4.53 -0.80
CA ALA A 61 -2.94 3.91 0.47
C ALA A 61 -2.14 4.82 1.43
N ARG A 62 -1.59 5.93 0.94
CA ARG A 62 -0.72 6.82 1.72
C ARG A 62 -1.47 7.85 2.56
N HIS A 63 -2.75 8.09 2.26
CA HIS A 63 -3.53 9.19 2.84
C HIS A 63 -4.84 8.71 3.50
N PHE A 64 -4.78 7.64 4.30
CA PHE A 64 -5.93 7.19 5.08
C PHE A 64 -6.20 8.09 6.29
N TYR A 65 -7.46 8.49 6.49
CA TYR A 65 -7.92 9.05 7.75
C TYR A 65 -7.76 7.98 8.85
N ARG A 66 -6.88 8.25 9.82
CA ARG A 66 -6.58 7.35 10.94
C ARG A 66 -7.72 7.39 11.95
N GLU A 67 -8.78 6.61 11.70
CA GLU A 67 -9.78 6.37 12.73
C GLU A 67 -9.14 5.53 13.86
N PRO A 68 -9.14 5.99 15.13
CA PRO A 68 -8.49 5.27 16.24
C PRO A 68 -8.99 3.82 16.43
N ARG A 69 -10.25 3.56 16.05
CA ARG A 69 -10.84 2.23 16.10
C ARG A 69 -10.22 1.28 15.07
N ALA A 70 -10.03 1.75 13.84
CA ALA A 70 -9.41 0.95 12.79
C ALA A 70 -7.95 0.59 13.12
N GLU A 71 -7.19 1.53 13.72
CA GLU A 71 -5.83 1.26 14.21
C GLU A 71 -5.78 0.17 15.27
N SER A 72 -6.71 0.24 16.22
CA SER A 72 -6.79 -0.71 17.33
C SER A 72 -7.07 -2.13 16.82
N SER A 73 -8.00 -2.27 15.88
CA SER A 73 -8.32 -3.56 15.26
C SER A 73 -7.16 -4.12 14.44
N VAL A 74 -6.45 -3.29 13.66
CA VAL A 74 -5.25 -3.74 12.92
C VAL A 74 -4.18 -4.23 13.89
N THR A 75 -3.97 -3.51 14.99
CA THR A 75 -2.97 -3.87 16.02
C THR A 75 -3.33 -5.21 16.69
N GLU A 76 -4.60 -5.41 17.03
CA GLU A 76 -5.08 -6.67 17.62
C GLU A 76 -4.91 -7.86 16.65
N LEU A 77 -5.27 -7.68 15.38
CA LEU A 77 -5.07 -8.69 14.34
C LEU A 77 -3.58 -9.02 14.14
N LEU A 78 -2.72 -8.00 14.10
CA LEU A 78 -1.27 -8.21 14.03
C LEU A 78 -0.74 -8.99 15.23
N HIS A 79 -1.18 -8.65 16.45
CA HIS A 79 -0.79 -9.41 17.64
C HIS A 79 -1.26 -10.85 17.60
N ALA A 80 -2.46 -11.10 17.08
CA ALA A 80 -2.98 -12.44 16.91
C ALA A 80 -2.18 -13.24 15.86
N ILE A 81 -1.77 -12.62 14.75
CA ILE A 81 -0.90 -13.22 13.72
C ILE A 81 0.47 -13.56 14.30
N LEU A 82 1.11 -12.59 14.97
CA LEU A 82 2.43 -12.78 15.59
C LEU A 82 2.38 -13.85 16.70
N GLY A 83 1.28 -13.92 17.43
CA GLY A 83 1.00 -14.96 18.42
C GLY A 83 0.51 -16.29 17.85
N ARG A 84 0.48 -16.46 16.51
CA ARG A 84 0.02 -17.67 15.80
C ARG A 84 -1.36 -18.17 16.24
N LYS A 85 -2.29 -17.23 16.48
CA LYS A 85 -3.69 -17.55 16.71
C LYS A 85 -4.31 -18.00 15.38
N GLY A 86 -4.47 -19.31 15.20
CA GLY A 86 -4.64 -19.94 13.88
C GLY A 86 -5.77 -19.42 12.98
N PHE A 87 -6.89 -18.94 13.52
CA PHE A 87 -7.99 -18.39 12.74
C PHE A 87 -8.56 -17.13 13.40
N MET A 88 -8.87 -16.12 12.59
CA MET A 88 -9.42 -14.84 13.02
C MET A 88 -10.57 -14.45 12.10
N LEU A 89 -11.63 -13.87 12.69
CA LEU A 89 -12.79 -13.38 11.96
C LEU A 89 -12.97 -11.88 12.24
N LEU A 90 -12.88 -11.07 11.18
CA LEU A 90 -13.19 -9.65 11.25
C LEU A 90 -14.65 -9.41 10.84
N THR A 91 -15.50 -9.10 11.82
CA THR A 91 -16.91 -8.75 11.59
C THR A 91 -17.17 -7.27 11.84
N GLY A 92 -18.29 -6.77 11.31
CA GLY A 92 -18.73 -5.38 11.47
C GLY A 92 -19.87 -5.07 10.51
N GLU A 93 -20.58 -3.97 10.71
CA GLU A 93 -21.64 -3.52 9.80
C GLU A 93 -21.09 -3.06 8.44
N VAL A 94 -21.96 -3.01 7.42
CA VAL A 94 -21.61 -2.50 6.09
C VAL A 94 -21.19 -1.04 6.21
N GLY A 95 -20.08 -0.66 5.56
CA GLY A 95 -19.56 0.71 5.61
C GLY A 95 -18.59 1.00 6.76
N LEU A 96 -18.37 0.09 7.72
CA LEU A 96 -17.41 0.28 8.82
C LEU A 96 -15.94 0.01 8.42
N GLY A 97 -15.59 0.17 7.15
CA GLY A 97 -14.19 0.09 6.73
C GLY A 97 -13.50 -1.27 6.89
N LYS A 98 -14.23 -2.40 6.89
CA LYS A 98 -13.61 -3.74 6.95
C LYS A 98 -12.56 -3.95 5.86
N SER A 99 -12.89 -3.60 4.61
CA SER A 99 -11.94 -3.64 3.50
C SER A 99 -10.75 -2.70 3.72
N THR A 100 -10.98 -1.55 4.37
CA THR A 100 -9.92 -0.64 4.79
C THR A 100 -9.01 -1.28 5.82
N ILE A 101 -9.55 -1.91 6.87
CA ILE A 101 -8.79 -2.64 7.89
C ILE A 101 -7.98 -3.78 7.25
N THR A 102 -8.59 -4.58 6.38
CA THR A 102 -7.91 -5.63 5.63
C THR A 102 -6.75 -5.07 4.80
N ARG A 103 -6.97 -3.99 4.05
CA ARG A 103 -5.91 -3.37 3.24
C ARG A 103 -4.76 -2.87 4.10
N ARG A 104 -5.07 -2.28 5.26
CA ARG A 104 -4.09 -1.80 6.22
C ARG A 104 -3.30 -2.91 6.90
N LEU A 105 -3.98 -4.01 7.23
CA LEU A 105 -3.32 -5.21 7.74
C LEU A 105 -2.30 -5.71 6.73
N LEU A 106 -2.68 -5.84 5.44
CA LEU A 106 -1.76 -6.29 4.40
C LEU A 106 -0.53 -5.40 4.25
N LEU A 107 -0.70 -4.06 4.29
CA LEU A 107 0.44 -3.14 4.28
C LEU A 107 1.38 -3.36 5.47
N ALA A 108 0.83 -3.54 6.67
CA ALA A 108 1.61 -3.80 7.87
C ALA A 108 2.31 -5.17 7.85
N LEU A 109 1.73 -6.17 7.17
CA LEU A 109 2.37 -7.47 6.95
C LEU A 109 3.52 -7.35 5.94
N GLN A 110 3.34 -6.59 4.87
CA GLN A 110 4.39 -6.32 3.87
C GLN A 110 5.58 -5.58 4.47
N GLU A 111 5.35 -4.56 5.31
CA GLU A 111 6.40 -3.83 6.04
C GLU A 111 7.23 -4.74 6.97
N ARG A 112 6.67 -5.87 7.38
CA ARG A 112 7.29 -6.86 8.29
C ARG A 112 7.80 -8.10 7.55
N GLU A 113 7.76 -8.10 6.22
CA GLU A 113 8.18 -9.23 5.38
C GLU A 113 7.42 -10.53 5.72
N ILE A 114 6.16 -10.42 6.18
CA ILE A 114 5.31 -11.56 6.47
C ILE A 114 4.61 -11.97 5.17
N ALA A 115 4.78 -13.24 4.78
CA ALA A 115 4.14 -13.79 3.60
C ALA A 115 2.61 -13.76 3.74
N SER A 116 1.91 -13.17 2.76
CA SER A 116 0.45 -13.05 2.79
C SER A 116 -0.20 -13.36 1.44
N SER A 117 -1.31 -14.09 1.44
CA SER A 117 -2.20 -14.29 0.28
C SER A 117 -3.57 -13.67 0.56
N LEU A 118 -4.17 -13.04 -0.46
CA LEU A 118 -5.46 -12.37 -0.36
C LEU A 118 -6.44 -12.93 -1.39
N ILE A 119 -7.46 -13.64 -0.92
CA ILE A 119 -8.48 -14.23 -1.80
C ILE A 119 -9.73 -13.35 -1.79
N LEU A 120 -9.81 -12.45 -2.79
CA LEU A 120 -10.99 -11.59 -2.97
C LEU A 120 -12.17 -12.30 -3.66
N ASN A 121 -11.89 -13.37 -4.42
CA ASN A 121 -12.90 -14.02 -5.25
C ASN A 121 -13.49 -15.26 -4.55
N SER A 122 -14.71 -15.10 -4.04
CA SER A 122 -15.48 -16.15 -3.37
C SER A 122 -15.92 -17.32 -4.26
N PHE A 123 -15.74 -17.25 -5.58
CA PHE A 123 -16.15 -18.31 -6.51
C PHE A 123 -15.03 -19.28 -6.88
N THR A 124 -13.78 -19.01 -6.47
CA THR A 124 -12.67 -19.94 -6.73
C THR A 124 -12.77 -21.15 -5.79
N GLN A 125 -12.82 -22.35 -6.38
CA GLN A 125 -13.00 -23.60 -5.63
C GLN A 125 -11.96 -24.65 -6.06
N GLY A 126 -11.68 -25.59 -5.15
CA GLY A 126 -10.81 -26.72 -5.42
C GLY A 126 -9.40 -26.29 -5.84
N VAL A 127 -8.96 -26.76 -7.02
CA VAL A 127 -7.60 -26.54 -7.52
C VAL A 127 -7.33 -25.08 -7.88
N GLU A 128 -8.35 -24.32 -8.30
CA GLU A 128 -8.18 -22.91 -8.67
C GLU A 128 -7.88 -22.04 -7.45
N LEU A 129 -8.53 -22.34 -6.32
CA LEU A 129 -8.26 -21.67 -5.05
C LEU A 129 -6.81 -21.93 -4.60
N LEU A 130 -6.38 -23.20 -4.59
CA LEU A 130 -5.01 -23.54 -4.23
C LEU A 130 -3.99 -22.87 -5.15
N ARG A 131 -4.29 -22.80 -6.45
CA ARG A 131 -3.41 -22.12 -7.41
C ARG A 131 -3.33 -20.62 -7.15
N ALA A 132 -4.44 -19.97 -6.80
CA ALA A 132 -4.45 -18.56 -6.44
C ALA A 132 -3.60 -18.31 -5.18
N ILE A 133 -3.77 -19.15 -4.15
CA ILE A 133 -2.98 -19.08 -2.90
C ILE A 133 -1.49 -19.30 -3.18
N ASN A 134 -1.15 -20.35 -3.94
CA ASN A 134 0.23 -20.66 -4.30
C ASN A 134 0.87 -19.51 -5.07
N LYS A 135 0.15 -18.95 -6.05
CA LYS A 135 0.63 -17.80 -6.83
C LYS A 135 0.92 -16.58 -5.97
N ASP A 136 0.06 -16.27 -5.00
CA ASP A 136 0.27 -15.16 -4.07
C ASP A 136 1.51 -15.38 -3.17
N PHE A 137 1.77 -16.62 -2.77
CA PHE A 137 2.99 -16.99 -2.04
C PHE A 137 4.25 -17.11 -2.92
N GLY A 138 4.13 -16.90 -4.24
CA GLY A 138 5.24 -17.02 -5.18
C GLY A 138 5.59 -18.46 -5.58
N ILE A 139 4.71 -19.42 -5.29
CA ILE A 139 4.84 -20.84 -5.64
C ILE A 139 4.20 -21.04 -7.02
N ASP A 140 5.03 -21.30 -8.04
CA ASP A 140 4.54 -21.63 -9.38
C ASP A 140 4.86 -23.09 -9.72
N ILE A 141 3.82 -23.92 -9.76
CA ILE A 141 3.87 -25.31 -10.24
C ILE A 141 2.97 -25.53 -11.47
N GLY A 142 2.57 -24.45 -12.14
CA GLY A 142 1.75 -24.48 -13.34
C GLY A 142 0.35 -25.10 -13.15
N ASN A 143 -0.10 -25.86 -14.13
CA ASN A 143 -1.42 -26.50 -14.16
C ASN A 143 -1.46 -27.86 -13.45
N ALA A 144 -0.73 -27.99 -12.33
CA ALA A 144 -0.72 -29.22 -11.56
C ALA A 144 -2.11 -29.54 -10.97
N ASP A 145 -2.32 -30.81 -10.65
CA ASP A 145 -3.53 -31.32 -10.04
C ASP A 145 -3.65 -30.90 -8.56
N PHE A 146 -4.79 -31.19 -7.95
CA PHE A 146 -5.10 -30.74 -6.60
C PHE A 146 -4.06 -31.22 -5.58
N GLN A 147 -3.62 -32.48 -5.67
CA GLN A 147 -2.64 -33.04 -4.73
C GLN A 147 -1.30 -32.33 -4.84
N SER A 148 -0.78 -32.16 -6.06
CA SER A 148 0.50 -31.45 -6.26
C SER A 148 0.45 -29.99 -5.79
N GLN A 149 -0.68 -29.29 -5.99
CA GLN A 149 -0.86 -27.92 -5.48
C GLN A 149 -0.86 -27.87 -3.96
N LEU A 150 -1.52 -28.84 -3.31
CA LEU A 150 -1.58 -28.93 -1.87
C LEU A 150 -0.22 -29.28 -1.27
N ASP A 151 0.52 -30.22 -1.87
CA ASP A 151 1.83 -30.66 -1.41
C ASP A 151 2.87 -29.53 -1.52
N ALA A 152 2.83 -28.76 -2.62
CA ALA A 152 3.69 -27.59 -2.79
C ALA A 152 3.39 -26.51 -1.71
N LEU A 153 2.11 -26.24 -1.46
CA LEU A 153 1.71 -25.30 -0.41
C LEU A 153 2.19 -25.77 0.97
N ASN A 154 1.97 -27.03 1.30
CA ASN A 154 2.36 -27.60 2.59
C ASN A 154 3.88 -27.53 2.79
N SER A 155 4.64 -27.87 1.75
CA SER A 155 6.12 -27.79 1.78
C SER A 155 6.59 -26.37 2.06
N PHE A 156 6.01 -25.37 1.40
CA PHE A 156 6.31 -23.96 1.64
C PHE A 156 5.93 -23.53 3.07
N LEU A 157 4.73 -23.86 3.55
CA LEU A 157 4.29 -23.49 4.90
C LEU A 157 5.18 -24.10 5.98
N LEU A 158 5.62 -25.34 5.79
CA LEU A 158 6.60 -25.96 6.67
C LEU A 158 7.93 -25.21 6.61
N GLU A 159 8.49 -24.92 5.43
CA GLU A 159 9.73 -24.16 5.32
C GLU A 159 9.66 -22.80 6.05
N GLN A 160 8.57 -22.05 5.88
CA GLN A 160 8.35 -20.79 6.57
C GLN A 160 8.26 -20.97 8.10
N PHE A 161 7.58 -22.02 8.56
CA PHE A 161 7.50 -22.34 9.98
C PHE A 161 8.88 -22.62 10.59
N TRP A 162 9.73 -23.39 9.89
CA TRP A 162 11.08 -23.70 10.35
C TRP A 162 12.01 -22.48 10.36
N GLN A 163 11.78 -21.51 9.46
CA GLN A 163 12.45 -20.22 9.47
C GLN A 163 11.93 -19.26 10.56
N GLY A 164 10.86 -19.65 11.28
CA GLY A 164 10.22 -18.81 12.28
C GLY A 164 9.31 -17.73 11.70
N ASN A 165 9.09 -17.74 10.39
CA ASN A 165 8.21 -16.80 9.69
C ASN A 165 6.74 -17.15 9.94
N ASN A 166 5.87 -16.19 9.66
CA ASN A 166 4.44 -16.40 9.66
C ASN A 166 3.90 -16.31 8.23
N CYS A 167 2.88 -17.09 7.94
CA CYS A 167 2.12 -17.00 6.69
C CYS A 167 0.68 -16.64 7.03
N VAL A 168 0.10 -15.71 6.28
CA VAL A 168 -1.27 -15.24 6.51
C VAL A 168 -2.08 -15.44 5.24
N LEU A 169 -3.24 -16.08 5.36
CA LEU A 169 -4.24 -16.15 4.32
C LEU A 169 -5.43 -15.28 4.74
N VAL A 170 -5.81 -14.34 3.88
CA VAL A 170 -6.87 -13.35 4.12
C VAL A 170 -8.02 -13.53 3.14
#